data_AF-A0A529GB21-F1
#
_entry.id   AF-A0A529GB21-F1
#
_cell.length_a   1.000
_cell.length_b   1.000
_cell.length_c   1.000
_cell.angle_alpha   90.00
_cell.angle_beta   90.00
_cell.angle_gamma   90.00
#
_symmetry.space_group_name_H-M   'P 1'
#
loop_
_entity.id
_entity.type
_entity.pdbx_description
1 polymer ?
#
loop_
_entity_poly.entity_id
_entity_poly.type
_entity_poly.pdbx_seq_one_letter_code
_entity_poly.pdbx_strand_id
1 'polypeptide(L)'
;MRVLVVYCHPVPESFCASIRDSAVEVLTRRGWEVRLLDLYAENFNPVMSCEERRFYNERAPQDPALKPHFDHLMWAEAILFVYPTWWYGLPAMLKGWLDRVWATDVAFQLPNGKGRIKS
;
A
#
# COMPACT_ATOMS: atom_id res chain seq x y z
N MET A 1 -2.86 2.97 -18.59
CA MET A 1 -3.16 2.26 -17.33
C MET A 1 -2.55 3.05 -16.18
N ARG A 2 -3.15 2.99 -15.00
CA ARG A 2 -2.68 3.63 -13.77
C ARG A 2 -2.05 2.59 -12.85
N VAL A 3 -0.75 2.70 -12.61
CA VAL A 3 0.01 1.74 -11.80
C VAL A 3 0.55 2.40 -10.54
N LEU A 4 0.19 1.84 -9.39
CA LEU A 4 0.81 2.19 -8.11
C LEU A 4 1.99 1.25 -7.85
N VAL A 5 3.20 1.79 -7.79
CA VAL A 5 4.40 1.06 -7.39
C VAL A 5 4.62 1.31 -5.90
N VAL A 6 4.43 0.29 -5.07
CA VAL A 6 4.67 0.34 -3.62
C VAL A 6 6.05 -0.22 -3.35
N TYR A 7 6.98 0.63 -2.92
CA TYR A 7 8.35 0.30 -2.63
C TYR A 7 8.61 0.31 -1.12
N CYS A 8 9.30 -0.71 -0.63
CA CYS A 8 9.58 -0.87 0.79
C CYS A 8 10.99 -1.40 1.03
N HIS A 9 11.98 -0.51 1.10
CA HIS A 9 13.33 -0.83 1.52
C HIS A 9 14.04 0.41 2.11
N PRO A 10 14.78 0.31 3.24
CA PRO A 10 15.39 1.48 3.90
C PRO A 10 16.65 2.00 3.20
N VAL A 11 17.39 1.15 2.48
CA VAL A 11 18.65 1.51 1.81
C VAL A 11 18.40 1.99 0.38
N PRO A 12 18.76 3.24 0.03
CA PRO A 12 18.54 3.81 -1.31
C PRO A 12 19.33 3.13 -2.43
N GLU A 13 20.49 2.55 -2.14
CA GLU A 13 21.37 1.87 -3.10
C GLU A 13 21.14 0.35 -3.16
N SER A 14 20.03 -0.14 -2.59
CA SER A 14 19.71 -1.56 -2.57
C SER A 14 19.39 -2.12 -3.96
N PHE A 15 19.52 -3.44 -4.13
CA PHE A 15 19.05 -4.10 -5.34
C PHE A 15 17.54 -3.90 -5.59
N CYS A 16 16.74 -3.82 -4.52
CA CYS A 16 15.32 -3.49 -4.62
C CYS A 16 15.09 -2.08 -5.19
N ALA A 17 15.96 -1.11 -4.87
CA ALA A 17 15.90 0.23 -5.45
C ALA A 17 16.16 0.18 -6.96
N SER A 18 17.16 -0.59 -7.41
CA SER A 18 17.41 -0.78 -8.84
C SER A 18 16.22 -1.44 -9.57
N ILE A 19 15.53 -2.39 -8.93
CA ILE A 19 14.30 -2.99 -9.46
C ILE A 19 13.18 -1.94 -9.56
N ARG A 20 12.97 -1.14 -8.51
CA ARG A 20 11.98 -0.05 -8.49
C ARG A 20 12.21 0.91 -9.66
N ASP A 21 13.44 1.39 -9.82
CA ASP A 21 13.79 2.37 -10.85
C ASP A 21 13.57 1.81 -12.26
N SER A 22 14.02 0.57 -12.49
CA SER A 22 13.80 -0.14 -13.76
C SER A 22 12.30 -0.33 -14.06
N ALA A 23 11.51 -0.69 -13.05
CA ALA A 23 10.07 -0.88 -13.21
C ALA A 23 9.37 0.43 -13.57
N VAL A 24 9.65 1.51 -12.83
CA VAL A 24 9.08 2.84 -13.09
C VAL A 24 9.45 3.32 -14.50
N GLU A 25 10.71 3.17 -14.90
CA GLU A 25 11.18 3.54 -16.24
C GLU A 25 10.42 2.79 -17.33
N VAL A 26 10.30 1.46 -17.23
CA VAL A 26 9.63 0.63 -18.23
C VAL A 26 8.13 0.93 -18.30
N LEU A 27 7.46 1.05 -17.15
CA LEU A 27 6.02 1.35 -17.10
C LEU A 27 5.74 2.74 -17.71
N THR A 28 6.56 3.74 -17.38
CA THR A 28 6.44 5.09 -17.94
C THR A 28 6.69 5.10 -19.46
N ARG A 29 7.71 4.38 -19.94
CA ARG A 29 7.99 4.25 -21.39
C ARG A 29 6.87 3.58 -22.18
N ARG A 30 6.06 2.73 -21.54
CA ARG A 30 4.85 2.14 -22.14
C ARG A 30 3.66 3.10 -22.20
N GLY A 31 3.82 4.34 -21.73
CA GLY A 31 2.75 5.35 -21.68
C GLY A 31 1.76 5.11 -20.55
N TRP A 32 2.14 4.38 -19.50
CA TRP A 32 1.29 4.20 -18.33
C TRP A 32 1.55 5.33 -17.33
N GLU A 33 0.50 5.74 -16.63
CA GLU A 33 0.65 6.67 -15.51
C GLU A 33 1.15 5.89 -14.30
N VAL A 34 2.22 6.36 -13.67
CA VAL A 34 2.88 5.67 -12.56
C VAL A 34 2.89 6.59 -11.34
N ARG A 35 2.46 6.08 -10.20
CA ARG A 35 2.69 6.70 -8.89
C ARG A 35 3.63 5.80 -8.10
N LEU A 36 4.71 6.36 -7.56
CA LEU A 36 5.63 5.68 -6.67
C LEU A 36 5.29 6.04 -5.22
N LEU A 37 5.08 5.03 -4.40
CA LEU A 37 4.89 5.13 -2.96
C LEU A 37 6.09 4.49 -2.26
N ASP A 38 6.99 5.32 -1.72
CA ASP A 38 8.18 4.87 -0.98
C ASP A 38 7.91 4.97 0.53
N LEU A 39 7.60 3.83 1.16
CA LEU A 39 7.16 3.80 2.55
C LEU A 39 8.25 4.25 3.55
N TYR A 40 9.53 4.05 3.21
CA TYR A 40 10.63 4.48 4.07
C TYR A 40 10.93 5.97 3.88
N ALA A 41 10.91 6.47 2.64
CA ALA A 41 11.10 7.90 2.38
C ALA A 41 9.98 8.75 3.01
N GLU A 42 8.75 8.26 3.05
CA GLU A 42 7.62 8.93 3.70
C GLU A 42 7.63 8.81 5.23
N ASN A 43 8.54 8.02 5.82
CA ASN A 43 8.52 7.67 7.24
C ASN A 43 7.14 7.15 7.68
N PHE A 44 6.55 6.27 6.87
CA PHE A 44 5.24 5.70 7.15
C PHE A 44 5.22 5.06 8.54
N ASN A 45 4.16 5.30 9.32
CA ASN A 45 3.97 4.62 10.60
C ASN A 45 3.24 3.29 10.37
N PRO A 46 3.90 2.13 10.52
CA PRO A 46 3.28 0.83 10.27
C PRO A 46 2.41 0.33 11.43
N VAL A 47 2.39 1.01 12.57
CA VAL A 47 1.73 0.53 13.77
C VAL A 47 0.25 0.90 13.74
N MET A 48 -0.61 -0.11 13.59
CA MET A 48 -2.06 0.05 13.76
C MET A 48 -2.38 0.44 15.21
N SER A 49 -3.16 1.49 15.40
CA SER A 49 -3.58 1.94 16.72
C SER A 49 -4.74 1.10 17.29
N CYS A 50 -4.96 1.20 18.60
CA CYS A 50 -6.12 0.56 19.25
C CYS A 50 -7.45 1.05 18.67
N GLU A 51 -7.55 2.35 18.36
CA GLU A 51 -8.74 2.93 17.75
C GLU A 51 -8.98 2.41 16.33
N GLU A 52 -7.93 2.39 15.49
CA GLU A 52 -8.00 1.81 14.15
C GLU A 52 -8.47 0.36 14.20
N ARG A 53 -7.89 -0.44 15.11
CA ARG A 53 -8.28 -1.84 15.26
C ARG A 53 -9.74 -2.00 15.70
N ARG A 54 -10.24 -1.17 16.62
CA ARG A 54 -11.63 -1.24 17.10
C ARG A 54 -12.63 -1.05 15.96
N PHE A 55 -12.33 -0.14 15.04
CA PHE A 55 -13.24 0.24 13.95
C PHE A 55 -12.91 -0.38 12.58
N TYR A 56 -11.84 -1.18 12.48
CA TYR A 56 -11.32 -1.72 11.21
C TYR A 56 -12.38 -2.38 10.30
N ASN A 57 -13.35 -3.07 10.90
CA ASN A 57 -14.44 -3.76 10.18
C ASN A 57 -15.67 -2.88 9.91
N GLU A 58 -15.70 -1.67 10.48
CA GLU A 58 -16.85 -0.76 10.41
C GLU A 58 -16.59 0.41 9.46
N ARG A 59 -15.35 0.90 9.41
CA ARG A 59 -14.94 2.05 8.58
C ARG A 59 -13.42 2.10 8.40
N ALA A 60 -12.99 2.85 7.39
CA ALA A 60 -11.59 3.23 7.24
C ALA A 60 -11.08 4.06 8.44
N PRO A 61 -9.78 3.97 8.79
CA PRO A 61 -9.13 4.91 9.69
C PRO A 61 -9.38 6.37 9.32
N GLN A 62 -9.52 7.22 10.33
CA GLN A 62 -9.73 8.67 10.16
C GLN A 62 -8.42 9.48 10.24
N ASP A 63 -7.27 8.82 10.31
CA ASP A 63 -5.96 9.47 10.28
C ASP A 63 -5.78 10.22 8.94
N PRO A 64 -5.67 11.57 8.94
CA PRO A 64 -5.49 12.34 7.72
C PRO A 64 -4.24 11.95 6.94
N ALA A 65 -3.21 11.44 7.62
CA ALA A 65 -1.98 10.96 6.98
C ALA A 65 -2.23 9.73 6.09
N LEU A 66 -3.31 8.98 6.32
CA LEU A 66 -3.66 7.82 5.49
C LEU A 66 -4.42 8.19 4.22
N LYS A 67 -4.99 9.40 4.15
CA LYS A 67 -5.80 9.83 3.00
C LYS A 67 -5.06 9.73 1.65
N PRO A 68 -3.80 10.20 1.51
CA PRO A 68 -3.07 10.05 0.25
C PRO A 68 -2.90 8.59 -0.18
N HIS A 69 -2.70 7.67 0.78
CA HIS A 69 -2.58 6.24 0.48
C HIS A 69 -3.90 5.62 0.01
N PHE A 70 -5.04 6.04 0.59
CA PHE A 70 -6.37 5.66 0.08
C PHE A 70 -6.58 6.18 -1.34
N ASP A 71 -6.25 7.44 -1.60
CA ASP A 71 -6.37 8.06 -2.92
C ASP A 71 -5.46 7.36 -3.96
N HIS A 72 -4.29 6.87 -3.54
CA HIS A 72 -3.42 6.06 -4.39
C HIS A 72 -4.03 4.69 -4.73
N LEU A 73 -4.59 4.00 -3.74
CA LEU A 73 -5.26 2.72 -3.97
C LEU A 73 -6.46 2.85 -4.91
N MET A 74 -7.34 3.82 -4.66
CA MET A 74 -8.54 4.04 -5.48
C MET A 74 -8.21 4.53 -6.91
N TRP A 75 -7.05 5.15 -7.08
CA TRP A 75 -6.56 5.56 -8.40
C TRP A 75 -5.92 4.41 -9.19
N ALA A 76 -5.41 3.37 -8.53
CA ALA A 76 -4.65 2.31 -9.19
C ALA A 76 -5.56 1.33 -9.93
N GLU A 77 -5.17 0.96 -11.15
CA GLU A 77 -5.73 -0.18 -11.91
C GLU A 77 -4.85 -1.43 -11.74
N ALA A 78 -3.57 -1.24 -11.40
CA ALA A 78 -2.64 -2.30 -11.02
C ALA A 78 -1.73 -1.80 -9.90
N ILE A 79 -1.29 -2.73 -9.05
CA ILE A 79 -0.36 -2.46 -7.96
C ILE A 79 0.86 -3.37 -8.12
N LEU A 80 2.05 -2.78 -8.13
CA LEU A 80 3.33 -3.48 -8.14
C LEU A 80 4.03 -3.29 -6.78
N PHE A 81 4.27 -4.39 -6.08
CA PHE A 81 5.03 -4.37 -4.83
C PHE A 81 6.51 -4.67 -5.10
N VAL A 82 7.41 -3.81 -4.62
CA VAL A 82 8.86 -3.98 -4.69
C VAL A 82 9.44 -3.95 -3.29
N TYR A 83 9.84 -5.13 -2.78
CA TYR A 83 10.35 -5.29 -1.43
C TYR A 83 11.22 -6.56 -1.32
N PRO A 84 12.14 -6.64 -0.34
CA PRO A 84 12.88 -7.85 -0.05
C PRO A 84 12.05 -8.83 0.80
N THR A 85 12.21 -10.13 0.59
CA THR A 85 11.60 -11.13 1.49
C THR A 85 12.35 -11.16 2.82
N TRP A 86 11.69 -10.78 3.91
CA TRP A 86 12.23 -10.84 5.27
C TRP A 86 11.45 -11.85 6.09
N TRP A 87 12.15 -12.79 6.74
CA TRP A 87 11.52 -13.86 7.52
C TRP A 87 10.38 -14.58 6.78
N TYR A 88 10.62 -14.94 5.51
CA TYR A 88 9.64 -15.60 4.64
C TYR A 88 8.37 -14.77 4.34
N GLY A 89 8.40 -13.45 4.53
CA GLY A 89 7.26 -12.58 4.27
C GLY A 89 7.64 -11.14 3.93
N LEU A 90 6.65 -10.26 4.13
CA LEU A 90 6.76 -8.82 3.89
C LEU A 90 7.61 -8.15 4.99
N PRO A 91 8.35 -7.07 4.67
CA PRO A 91 8.86 -6.17 5.69
C PRO A 91 7.73 -5.66 6.61
N ALA A 92 8.02 -5.47 7.89
CA ALA A 92 7.03 -4.96 8.86
C ALA A 92 6.41 -3.63 8.43
N MET A 93 7.20 -2.76 7.78
CA MET A 93 6.73 -1.50 7.20
C MET A 93 5.59 -1.71 6.19
N LEU A 94 5.78 -2.62 5.22
CA LEU A 94 4.77 -2.95 4.21
C LEU A 94 3.58 -3.68 4.84
N LYS A 95 3.82 -4.62 5.77
CA LYS A 95 2.72 -5.31 6.46
C LYS A 95 1.83 -4.32 7.22
N GLY A 96 2.42 -3.37 7.93
CA GLY A 96 1.68 -2.32 8.62
C GLY A 96 0.93 -1.38 7.68
N TRP A 97 1.50 -1.10 6.50
CA TRP A 97 0.79 -0.35 5.45
C TRP A 97 -0.45 -1.10 4.98
N LEU A 98 -0.36 -2.42 4.73
CA LEU A 98 -1.54 -3.22 4.39
C LEU A 98 -2.55 -3.20 5.55
N ASP A 99 -2.10 -3.37 6.79
CA ASP A 99 -2.99 -3.39 7.96
C ASP A 99 -3.77 -2.09 8.14
N ARG A 100 -3.14 -0.94 7.92
CA ARG A 100 -3.77 0.38 8.12
C ARG A 100 -4.50 0.87 6.87
N VAL A 101 -4.03 0.52 5.67
CA VAL A 101 -4.52 1.11 4.42
C VAL A 101 -5.54 0.22 3.70
N TRP A 102 -5.42 -1.10 3.79
CA TRP A 102 -6.45 -2.01 3.28
C TRP A 102 -7.59 -2.11 4.30
N ALA A 103 -8.37 -1.04 4.36
CA ALA A 103 -9.46 -0.92 5.31
C ALA A 103 -10.83 -1.06 4.63
N THR A 104 -11.85 -1.27 5.46
CA THR A 104 -13.26 -1.19 5.06
C THR A 104 -13.53 0.16 4.40
N ASP A 105 -14.33 0.17 3.33
CA ASP A 105 -14.65 1.33 2.47
C ASP A 105 -13.53 1.81 1.54
N VAL A 106 -12.35 1.18 1.59
CA VAL A 106 -11.22 1.46 0.69
C VAL A 106 -10.90 0.25 -0.17
N ALA A 107 -10.46 -0.85 0.43
CA ALA A 107 -10.05 -2.05 -0.30
C ALA A 107 -11.17 -3.11 -0.38
N PHE A 108 -12.10 -3.07 0.57
CA PHE A 108 -13.22 -3.98 0.63
C PHE A 108 -14.40 -3.41 1.40
N GLN A 109 -15.56 -4.03 1.24
CA GLN A 109 -16.75 -3.84 2.06
C GLN A 109 -17.14 -5.16 2.71
N LEU A 110 -17.38 -5.10 4.03
CA LEU A 110 -17.93 -6.22 4.78
C LEU A 110 -19.46 -6.19 4.72
N PRO A 111 -20.12 -7.34 4.51
CA PRO A 111 -21.57 -7.42 4.57
C PRO A 111 -22.07 -7.28 6.00
N ASN A 112 -23.27 -6.71 6.17
CA ASN A 112 -23.97 -6.73 7.45
C ASN A 112 -24.40 -8.18 7.77
N GLY A 113 -23.61 -8.89 8.57
CA GLY A 113 -23.87 -10.27 8.98
C GLY A 113 -23.18 -11.31 8.10
N LYS A 114 -23.86 -12.43 7.80
CA LYS A 114 -23.31 -13.48 6.95
C LYS A 114 -23.40 -13.07 5.48
N GLY A 115 -22.27 -13.04 4.77
CA GLY A 115 -22.26 -12.72 3.34
C GLY A 115 -20.85 -12.74 2.74
N ARG A 116 -20.75 -12.42 1.45
CA ARG A 116 -19.47 -12.32 0.74
C ARG A 116 -18.88 -10.92 0.90
N ILE A 117 -17.57 -10.86 1.15
CA ILE A 117 -16.77 -9.63 1.04
C ILE A 117 -16.86 -9.11 -0.40
N LYS A 118 -17.04 -7.79 -0.56
CA LYS A 118 -16.99 -7.11 -1.86
C LYS A 118 -15.72 -6.28 -1.94
N SER A 119 -15.08 -6.21 -3.10
CA SER A 119 -13.91 -5.38 -3.40
C SER A 119 -14.27 -4.36 -4.46
#